data_AF-A0A9J8BL87-F1
#
_entry.id   AF-A0A9J8BL87-F1
#
_cell.length_a   1.000
_cell.length_b   1.000
_cell.length_c   1.000
_cell.angle_alpha   90.00
_cell.angle_beta   90.00
_cell.angle_gamma   90.00
#
_symmetry.space_group_name_H-M   'P 1'
#
loop_
_entity.id
_entity.type
_entity.pdbx_description
1 polymer ?
#
loop_
_entity_poly.entity_id
_entity_poly.type
_entity_poly.pdbx_seq_one_letter_code
_entity_poly.pdbx_strand_id
1 'polypeptide(L)'
;MFMQVCGEKNRFEKLMEYFRNDDINIDFMVACMQFINIVVHSVENMNFRVYLQYEFTQLGLDSYLEKLTVTESERLQVQIQAYLDNVFDVGAMLEDAEAKNTIMEDLEEQQEQNTQLITRLQQCESEAVEKTSELEKQLIQSRKEVEILKVTHFANTHTHTHTHTYFYSCFQAVKLSCVFPGQCEGDTGSALSAAKPIKTKYRMPLLNWQALMEEQVAGTVFTELDDESVLGELNMDVFEELFKSKAQSAPVDFGTLKVKVAHKASSKIALLEPNRAKNLAITLRKGGMSTAQICTAIQTYNLDLLNSDFLELLERFIPSDYELRLIEKYEREGRPLLELSEEDRFMVAFSKIPRLAQRISTLTFMGNFSESILLLKPQLNAIIAASMSIKSSSKLKKILEIILAFGNYMNSGKRGSAYGFRLQSLDLLLDMKSTDRKLTLLHFIVSIIQEKNPQLHNFHTELHCLDKAALVSQDSILADVRSLEKGMEVVRREYFQQKDSAVLTNFMSSNGSLLDSVVKDSKTAEVEMSSVLCEIISEQQ
;
A
#
# COMPACT_ATOMS: atom_id res chain seq x y z
N MET A 1 -5.04 44.33 -13.94
CA MET A 1 -5.51 45.58 -13.31
C MET A 1 -4.38 46.37 -12.65
N PHE A 2 -3.45 45.75 -11.90
CA PHE A 2 -2.33 46.46 -11.23
C PHE A 2 -1.23 47.02 -12.16
N MET A 3 -0.82 46.28 -13.20
CA MET A 3 0.18 46.74 -14.19
C MET A 3 -0.19 48.10 -14.83
N GLN A 4 -1.48 48.33 -15.05
CA GLN A 4 -1.98 49.51 -15.75
C GLN A 4 -2.02 50.77 -14.87
N VAL A 5 -1.97 50.61 -13.53
CA VAL A 5 -2.06 51.70 -12.55
C VAL A 5 -0.67 52.12 -12.04
N CYS A 6 0.27 51.19 -11.92
CA CYS A 6 1.59 51.43 -11.33
C CYS A 6 2.74 51.65 -12.33
N GLY A 7 2.53 51.40 -13.63
CA GLY A 7 3.57 51.53 -14.66
C GLY A 7 4.71 50.50 -14.55
N GLU A 8 4.45 49.37 -13.89
CA GLU A 8 5.42 48.28 -13.70
C GLU A 8 5.59 47.47 -15.00
N LYS A 9 6.82 47.04 -15.29
CA LYS A 9 7.10 46.20 -16.47
C LYS A 9 6.71 44.75 -16.18
N ASN A 10 7.01 44.29 -14.98
CA ASN A 10 6.61 42.97 -14.48
C ASN A 10 5.67 43.14 -13.28
N ARG A 11 4.62 42.33 -13.20
CA ARG A 11 3.73 42.32 -12.04
C ARG A 11 4.52 41.93 -10.78
N PHE A 12 4.24 42.61 -9.66
CA PHE A 12 4.93 42.46 -8.36
C PHE A 12 6.34 43.07 -8.29
N GLU A 13 6.81 43.75 -9.34
CA GLU A 13 8.14 44.35 -9.39
C GLU A 13 8.37 45.36 -8.26
N LYS A 14 7.45 46.32 -8.06
CA LYS A 14 7.59 47.29 -6.96
C LYS A 14 7.46 46.65 -5.58
N LEU A 15 6.59 45.65 -5.43
CA LEU A 15 6.48 44.91 -4.17
C LEU A 15 7.83 44.29 -3.80
N MET A 16 8.48 43.63 -4.76
CA MET A 16 9.80 43.03 -4.58
C MET A 16 10.92 44.07 -4.41
N GLU A 17 10.80 45.26 -4.99
CA GLU A 17 11.71 46.37 -4.74
C GLU A 17 11.63 46.87 -3.30
N TYR A 18 10.43 47.14 -2.79
CA TYR A 18 10.25 47.55 -1.40
C TYR A 18 10.61 46.45 -0.42
N PHE A 19 10.22 45.20 -0.70
CA PHE A 19 10.50 44.07 0.17
C PHE A 19 12.01 43.83 0.35
N ARG A 20 12.83 44.11 -0.67
CA ARG A 20 14.29 43.95 -0.61
C ARG A 20 15.06 45.15 -0.04
N ASN A 21 14.47 46.34 -0.07
CA ASN A 21 15.15 47.58 0.30
C ASN A 21 14.79 48.05 1.72
N ASP A 22 13.68 47.58 2.30
CA ASP A 22 13.19 48.00 3.61
C ASP A 22 13.41 46.92 4.69
N ASP A 23 14.66 46.46 4.82
CA ASP A 23 15.11 45.44 5.80
C ASP A 23 14.92 45.88 7.27
N ILE A 24 14.56 47.14 7.50
CA ILE A 24 14.45 47.76 8.83
C ILE A 24 13.08 47.48 9.45
N ASN A 25 12.04 47.30 8.63
CA ASN A 25 10.66 47.12 9.10
C ASN A 25 10.20 45.66 9.00
N ILE A 26 10.44 44.90 10.07
CA ILE A 26 10.06 43.48 10.16
C ILE A 26 8.56 43.25 9.93
N ASP A 27 7.68 44.13 10.41
CA ASP A 27 6.22 43.96 10.22
C ASP A 27 5.83 44.12 8.75
N PHE A 28 6.48 45.04 8.02
CA PHE A 28 6.29 45.17 6.58
C PHE A 28 6.79 43.93 5.84
N MET A 29 7.97 43.42 6.20
CA MET A 29 8.52 42.19 5.60
C MET A 29 7.61 40.98 5.82
N VAL A 30 7.07 40.81 7.03
CA VAL A 30 6.10 39.76 7.34
C VAL A 30 4.85 39.90 6.49
N ALA A 31 4.32 41.12 6.31
CA ALA A 31 3.14 41.37 5.48
C ALA A 31 3.41 41.08 3.99
N CYS A 32 4.57 41.47 3.46
CA CYS A 32 4.99 41.13 2.10
C CYS A 32 5.06 39.61 1.91
N MET A 33 5.70 38.89 2.84
CA MET A 33 5.84 37.45 2.75
C MET A 33 4.49 36.72 2.86
N GLN A 34 3.62 37.17 3.77
CA GLN A 34 2.25 36.66 3.89
C GLN A 34 1.45 36.85 2.60
N PHE A 35 1.57 38.02 1.97
CA PHE A 35 0.91 38.29 0.70
C PHE A 35 1.40 37.34 -0.40
N ILE A 36 2.72 37.13 -0.52
CA ILE A 36 3.30 36.20 -1.49
C ILE A 36 2.76 34.78 -1.25
N ASN A 37 2.75 34.32 0.01
CA ASN A 37 2.20 33.01 0.37
C ASN A 37 0.74 32.86 -0.03
N ILE A 38 -0.08 33.88 0.19
CA ILE A 38 -1.50 33.86 -0.21
C ILE A 38 -1.59 33.80 -1.75
N VAL A 39 -0.91 34.69 -2.47
CA VAL A 39 -0.99 34.76 -3.93
C VAL A 39 -0.53 33.48 -4.61
N VAL A 40 0.54 32.88 -4.10
CA VAL A 40 1.11 31.67 -4.69
C VAL A 40 0.33 30.44 -4.27
N HIS A 41 0.02 30.28 -2.98
CA HIS A 41 -0.55 29.03 -2.45
C HIS A 41 -2.07 28.97 -2.43
N SER A 42 -2.79 30.08 -2.66
CA SER A 42 -4.26 30.04 -2.78
C SER A 42 -4.75 29.55 -4.14
N VAL A 43 -3.85 29.31 -5.09
CA VAL A 43 -4.20 28.89 -6.45
C VAL A 43 -4.37 27.37 -6.51
N GLU A 44 -5.56 26.92 -6.89
CA GLU A 44 -5.88 25.48 -7.03
C GLU A 44 -5.19 24.84 -8.25
N ASN A 45 -4.97 25.60 -9.32
CA ASN A 45 -4.31 25.09 -10.53
C ASN A 45 -2.79 25.04 -10.35
N MET A 46 -2.24 23.83 -10.29
CA MET A 46 -0.82 23.59 -10.04
C MET A 46 0.09 24.23 -11.10
N ASN A 47 -0.28 24.19 -12.38
CA ASN A 47 0.52 24.80 -13.45
C ASN A 47 0.57 26.33 -13.32
N PHE A 48 -0.54 26.94 -12.92
CA PHE A 48 -0.59 28.38 -12.69
C PHE A 48 0.18 28.77 -11.42
N ARG A 49 0.18 27.91 -10.39
CA ARG A 49 0.99 28.10 -9.18
C ARG A 49 2.48 28.03 -9.46
N VAL A 50 2.95 27.05 -10.25
CA VAL A 50 4.35 26.96 -10.70
C VAL A 50 4.74 28.21 -11.50
N TYR A 51 3.86 28.70 -12.37
CA TYR A 51 4.10 29.94 -13.12
C TYR A 51 4.24 31.17 -12.20
N LEU A 52 3.37 31.31 -11.20
CA LEU A 52 3.46 32.42 -10.22
C LEU A 52 4.74 32.33 -9.38
N GLN A 53 5.15 31.13 -8.97
CA GLN A 53 6.43 30.91 -8.29
C GLN A 53 7.59 31.38 -9.17
N TYR A 54 7.61 30.95 -10.42
CA TYR A 54 8.62 31.36 -11.40
C TYR A 54 8.68 32.88 -11.59
N GLU A 55 7.54 33.58 -11.62
CA GLU A 55 7.53 35.05 -11.70
C GLU A 55 8.22 35.70 -10.49
N PHE A 56 8.01 35.21 -9.27
CA PHE A 56 8.71 35.71 -8.08
C PHE A 56 10.19 35.33 -8.05
N THR A 57 10.55 34.13 -8.52
CA THR A 57 11.95 33.71 -8.72
C THR A 57 12.68 34.67 -9.66
N GLN A 58 12.06 35.05 -10.78
CA GLN A 58 12.64 35.99 -11.75
C GLN A 58 12.80 37.41 -11.19
N LEU A 59 11.96 37.80 -10.23
CA LEU A 59 12.12 39.04 -9.49
C LEU A 59 13.19 38.96 -8.39
N GLY A 60 13.80 37.79 -8.17
CA GLY A 60 14.88 37.54 -7.23
C GLY A 60 14.40 37.28 -5.80
N LEU A 61 13.20 36.72 -5.62
CA LEU A 61 12.69 36.35 -4.30
C LEU A 61 13.56 35.27 -3.66
N ASP A 62 13.85 34.17 -4.36
CA ASP A 62 14.54 33.01 -3.79
C ASP A 62 15.94 33.37 -3.26
N SER A 63 16.73 34.08 -4.06
CA SER A 63 18.05 34.57 -3.66
C SER A 63 18.01 35.57 -2.49
N TYR A 64 16.88 36.24 -2.29
CA TYR A 64 16.68 37.14 -1.17
C TYR A 64 16.22 36.40 0.09
N LEU A 65 15.34 35.40 -0.04
CA LEU A 65 14.93 34.53 1.05
C LEU A 65 16.11 33.72 1.62
N GLU A 66 17.02 33.25 0.77
CA GLU A 66 18.27 32.60 1.21
C GLU A 66 19.08 33.48 2.18
N LYS A 67 19.15 34.80 1.93
CA LYS A 67 19.84 35.76 2.82
C LYS A 67 19.08 35.97 4.13
N LEU A 68 17.75 35.88 4.11
CA LEU A 68 16.89 36.07 5.27
C LEU A 68 16.69 34.80 6.12
N THR A 69 17.22 33.65 5.72
CA THR A 69 17.13 32.39 6.49
C THR A 69 17.73 32.48 7.89
N VAL A 70 18.60 33.47 8.15
CA VAL A 70 19.25 33.72 9.45
C VAL A 70 18.64 34.92 10.20
N THR A 71 17.41 35.32 9.87
CA THR A 71 16.72 36.42 10.57
C THR A 71 16.43 36.08 12.04
N GLU A 72 16.57 37.05 12.95
CA GLU A 72 16.19 36.89 14.36
C GLU A 72 14.66 36.91 14.59
N SER A 73 13.88 37.28 13.56
CA SER A 73 12.41 37.37 13.66
C SER A 73 11.73 36.02 13.40
N GLU A 74 11.24 35.38 14.46
CA GLU A 74 10.44 34.16 14.37
C GLU A 74 9.20 34.33 13.47
N ARG A 75 8.54 35.50 13.54
CA ARG A 75 7.34 35.78 12.73
C ARG A 75 7.63 35.78 11.23
N LEU A 76 8.78 36.32 10.84
CA LEU A 76 9.22 36.32 9.45
C LEU A 76 9.69 34.93 9.03
N GLN A 77 10.46 34.25 9.89
CA GLN A 77 10.95 32.90 9.64
C GLN A 77 9.81 31.90 9.38
N VAL A 78 8.71 31.97 10.13
CA VAL A 78 7.52 31.14 9.88
C VAL A 78 6.94 31.36 8.48
N GLN A 79 6.90 32.60 8.00
CA GLN A 79 6.36 32.90 6.67
C GLN A 79 7.31 32.47 5.55
N ILE A 80 8.62 32.60 5.75
CA ILE A 80 9.64 32.12 4.82
C ILE A 80 9.57 30.59 4.74
N GLN A 81 9.50 29.89 5.88
CA GLN A 81 9.40 28.44 5.91
C GLN A 81 8.12 27.95 5.23
N ALA A 82 6.98 28.62 5.48
CA ALA A 82 5.72 28.27 4.83
C ALA A 82 5.79 28.36 3.30
N TYR A 83 6.57 29.30 2.76
CA TYR A 83 6.84 29.36 1.32
C TYR A 83 7.71 28.20 0.87
N LEU A 84 8.89 28.02 1.50
CA LEU A 84 9.87 26.99 1.13
C LEU A 84 9.31 25.57 1.20
N ASP A 85 8.51 25.25 2.22
CA ASP A 85 7.83 23.95 2.37
C ASP A 85 6.80 23.68 1.25
N ASN A 86 6.38 24.72 0.55
CA ASN A 86 5.33 24.69 -0.47
C ASN A 86 5.83 25.12 -1.86
N VAL A 87 7.14 25.27 -2.07
CA VAL A 87 7.75 25.50 -3.38
C VAL A 87 7.68 24.21 -4.19
N PHE A 88 7.28 24.31 -5.46
CA PHE A 88 7.36 23.19 -6.39
C PHE A 88 8.79 23.07 -6.94
N ASP A 89 9.50 22.03 -6.53
CA ASP A 89 10.75 21.64 -7.17
C ASP A 89 10.44 20.86 -8.45
N VAL A 90 10.37 21.58 -9.57
CA VAL A 90 10.10 21.00 -10.89
C VAL A 90 11.20 19.99 -11.29
N GLY A 91 12.43 20.14 -10.80
CA GLY A 91 13.51 19.18 -11.03
C GLY A 91 13.23 17.86 -10.33
N ALA A 92 12.94 17.91 -9.03
CA ALA A 92 12.56 16.72 -8.26
C ALA A 92 11.31 16.03 -8.83
N MET A 93 10.31 16.80 -9.30
CA MET A 93 9.11 16.22 -9.91
C MET A 93 9.39 15.51 -11.25
N LEU A 94 10.36 15.98 -12.03
CA LEU A 94 10.77 15.32 -13.27
C LEU A 94 11.53 14.02 -12.96
N GLU A 95 12.43 14.03 -11.98
CA GLU A 95 13.12 12.83 -11.51
C GLU A 95 12.12 11.80 -10.96
N ASP A 96 11.13 12.21 -10.17
CA ASP A 96 10.05 11.34 -9.68
C ASP A 96 9.18 10.79 -10.82
N ALA A 97 8.92 11.60 -11.85
CA ALA A 97 8.14 11.16 -13.01
C ALA A 97 8.91 10.15 -13.87
N GLU A 98 10.21 10.34 -14.04
CA GLU A 98 11.10 9.38 -14.71
C GLU A 98 11.20 8.08 -13.91
N ALA A 99 11.43 8.14 -12.60
CA ALA A 99 11.45 6.97 -11.72
C ALA A 99 10.12 6.20 -11.75
N LYS A 100 8.99 6.90 -11.79
CA LYS A 100 7.67 6.29 -11.93
C LYS A 100 7.51 5.56 -13.27
N ASN A 101 8.04 6.10 -14.37
CA ASN A 101 7.98 5.43 -15.66
C ASN A 101 8.80 4.13 -15.64
N THR A 102 9.99 4.14 -15.05
CA THR A 102 10.80 2.92 -14.89
C THR A 102 10.07 1.84 -14.07
N ILE A 103 9.44 2.22 -12.95
CA ILE A 103 8.66 1.29 -12.13
C ILE A 103 7.45 0.73 -12.91
N MET A 104 6.86 1.54 -13.79
CA MET A 104 5.73 1.11 -14.62
C MET A 104 6.15 0.09 -15.67
N GLU A 105 7.31 0.28 -16.29
CA GLU A 105 7.91 -0.70 -17.21
C GLU A 105 8.21 -2.03 -16.50
N ASP A 106 8.82 -1.98 -15.30
CA ASP A 106 9.07 -3.19 -14.49
C ASP A 106 7.77 -3.91 -14.11
N LEU A 107 6.71 -3.17 -13.80
CA LEU A 107 5.41 -3.74 -13.46
C LEU A 107 4.77 -4.46 -14.65
N GLU A 108 4.85 -3.86 -15.85
CA GLU A 108 4.37 -4.48 -17.08
C GLU A 108 5.13 -5.78 -17.40
N GLU A 109 6.46 -5.78 -17.22
CA GLU A 109 7.28 -6.99 -17.43
C GLU A 109 6.91 -8.09 -16.42
N GLN A 110 6.75 -7.75 -15.13
CA GLN A 110 6.33 -8.71 -14.11
C GLN A 110 4.91 -9.25 -14.37
N GLN A 111 4.03 -8.43 -14.93
CA GLN A 111 2.67 -8.85 -15.29
C GLN A 111 2.67 -9.82 -16.48
N GLU A 112 3.55 -9.61 -17.46
CA GLU A 112 3.76 -10.54 -18.57
C GLU A 112 4.34 -11.88 -18.08
N GLN A 113 5.36 -11.84 -17.23
CA GLN A 113 5.97 -13.04 -16.63
C GLN A 113 4.95 -13.87 -15.83
N ASN A 114 4.10 -13.21 -15.03
CA ASN A 114 3.01 -13.89 -14.31
C ASN A 114 2.02 -14.56 -15.26
N THR A 115 1.64 -13.87 -16.35
CA THR A 115 0.73 -14.43 -17.35
C THR A 115 1.33 -15.69 -17.98
N GLN A 116 2.61 -15.65 -18.35
CA GLN A 116 3.32 -16.80 -18.89
C GLN A 116 3.41 -17.98 -17.89
N LEU A 117 3.67 -17.69 -16.61
CA LEU A 117 3.70 -18.72 -15.56
C LEU A 117 2.32 -19.35 -15.33
N ILE A 118 1.24 -18.58 -15.34
CA ILE A 118 -0.13 -19.08 -15.22
C ILE A 118 -0.45 -20.03 -16.38
N THR A 119 -0.11 -19.66 -17.63
CA THR A 119 -0.34 -20.53 -18.80
C THR A 119 0.46 -21.83 -18.68
N ARG A 120 1.72 -21.78 -18.25
CA ARG A 120 2.54 -22.99 -18.02
C ARG A 120 1.97 -23.87 -16.91
N LEU A 121 1.48 -23.27 -15.83
CA LEU A 121 0.86 -24.00 -14.73
C LEU A 121 -0.41 -24.73 -15.20
N GLN A 122 -1.29 -24.05 -15.95
CA GLN A 122 -2.50 -24.64 -16.53
C GLN A 122 -2.18 -25.79 -17.50
N GLN A 123 -1.13 -25.64 -18.31
CA GLN A 123 -0.67 -26.73 -19.19
C GLN A 123 -0.18 -27.93 -18.38
N CYS A 124 0.64 -27.69 -17.34
CA CYS A 124 1.16 -28.75 -16.49
C CYS A 124 0.04 -29.47 -15.70
N GLU A 125 -0.97 -28.73 -15.23
CA GLU A 125 -2.17 -29.30 -14.61
C GLU A 125 -2.95 -30.19 -15.59
N SER A 126 -3.13 -29.74 -16.83
CA SER A 126 -3.84 -30.51 -17.87
C SER A 126 -3.13 -31.83 -18.18
N GLU A 127 -1.80 -31.78 -18.34
CA GLU A 127 -0.96 -32.97 -18.57
C GLU A 127 -1.01 -33.93 -17.37
N ALA A 128 -1.01 -33.41 -16.14
CA ALA A 128 -1.12 -34.23 -14.92
C ALA A 128 -2.49 -34.90 -14.79
N VAL A 129 -3.57 -34.20 -15.16
CA VAL A 129 -4.94 -34.74 -15.16
C VAL A 129 -5.07 -35.86 -16.19
N GLU A 130 -4.54 -35.67 -17.40
CA GLU A 130 -4.57 -36.70 -18.46
C GLU A 130 -3.81 -37.96 -18.02
N LYS A 131 -2.62 -37.78 -17.43
CA LYS A 131 -1.81 -38.90 -16.93
C LYS A 131 -2.49 -39.65 -15.78
N THR A 132 -3.16 -38.93 -14.88
CA THR A 132 -3.95 -39.53 -13.79
C THR A 132 -5.09 -40.39 -14.37
N SER A 133 -5.82 -39.88 -15.37
CA SER A 133 -6.91 -40.63 -16.03
C SER A 133 -6.40 -41.91 -16.70
N GLU A 134 -5.24 -41.85 -17.36
CA GLU A 134 -4.63 -43.01 -18.00
C GLU A 134 -4.19 -44.07 -16.98
N LEU A 135 -3.57 -43.65 -15.87
CA LEU A 135 -3.19 -44.57 -14.78
C LEU A 135 -4.41 -45.20 -14.11
N GLU A 136 -5.51 -44.46 -13.92
CA GLU A 136 -6.77 -45.00 -13.39
C GLU A 136 -7.35 -46.09 -14.30
N LYS A 137 -7.34 -45.87 -15.63
CA LYS A 137 -7.78 -46.90 -16.59
C LYS A 137 -6.93 -48.16 -16.51
N GLN A 138 -5.61 -48.02 -16.45
CA GLN A 138 -4.69 -49.14 -16.31
C GLN A 138 -4.93 -49.90 -15.00
N LEU A 139 -5.15 -49.19 -13.90
CA LEU A 139 -5.43 -49.79 -12.59
C LEU A 139 -6.75 -50.58 -12.59
N ILE A 140 -7.81 -50.04 -13.21
CA ILE A 140 -9.09 -50.74 -13.37
C ILE A 140 -8.91 -52.00 -14.21
N GLN A 141 -8.13 -51.93 -15.29
CA GLN A 141 -7.84 -53.08 -16.16
C GLN A 141 -7.07 -54.17 -15.40
N SER A 142 -5.98 -53.83 -14.71
CA SER A 142 -5.22 -54.78 -13.90
C SER A 142 -6.05 -55.38 -12.76
N ARG A 143 -6.95 -54.61 -12.14
CA ARG A 143 -7.90 -55.16 -11.14
C ARG A 143 -8.82 -56.20 -11.74
N LYS A 144 -9.37 -55.96 -12.94
CA LYS A 144 -10.20 -56.96 -13.64
C LYS A 144 -9.43 -58.24 -13.93
N GLU A 145 -8.17 -58.12 -14.38
CA GLU A 145 -7.31 -59.28 -14.65
C GLU A 145 -7.02 -60.09 -13.38
N VAL A 146 -6.75 -59.42 -12.25
CA VAL A 146 -6.57 -60.07 -10.94
C VAL A 146 -7.86 -60.77 -10.49
N GLU A 147 -9.02 -60.16 -10.69
CA GLU A 147 -10.33 -60.75 -10.34
C GLU A 147 -10.60 -62.01 -11.18
N ILE A 148 -10.30 -61.97 -12.48
CA ILE A 148 -10.42 -63.12 -13.39
C ILE A 148 -9.46 -64.23 -12.96
N LEU A 149 -8.21 -63.90 -12.64
CA LEU A 149 -7.23 -64.88 -12.15
C LEU A 149 -7.66 -65.51 -10.82
N LYS A 150 -8.27 -64.73 -9.91
CA LYS A 150 -8.84 -65.26 -8.65
C LYS A 150 -10.00 -66.22 -8.88
N VAL A 151 -10.92 -65.90 -9.80
CA VAL A 151 -12.05 -66.78 -10.16
C VAL A 151 -11.55 -68.07 -10.82
N THR A 152 -10.50 -67.96 -11.66
CA THR A 152 -9.87 -69.12 -12.32
C THR A 152 -9.09 -70.00 -11.33
N HIS A 153 -8.48 -69.39 -10.30
CA HIS A 153 -7.80 -70.10 -9.21
C HIS A 153 -8.78 -70.75 -8.23
N PHE A 154 -9.96 -70.17 -7.98
CA PHE A 154 -10.97 -70.77 -7.11
C PHE A 154 -11.70 -71.98 -7.75
N ALA A 155 -11.69 -72.07 -9.09
CA ALA A 155 -12.29 -73.18 -9.83
C ALA A 155 -11.35 -74.39 -10.02
N ASN A 156 -10.04 -74.23 -9.79
CA ASN A 156 -9.05 -75.29 -9.92
C ASN A 156 -8.36 -75.56 -8.57
N THR A 157 -8.73 -76.66 -7.92
CA THR A 157 -8.03 -77.33 -6.80
C THR A 157 -8.10 -76.60 -5.43
N HIS A 158 -8.58 -77.14 -4.30
CA HIS A 158 -8.64 -78.51 -3.78
C HIS A 158 -7.36 -79.30 -4.07
N THR A 159 -6.28 -79.01 -3.34
CA THR A 159 -5.35 -79.96 -2.66
C THR A 159 -4.02 -79.28 -2.28
N HIS A 160 -3.51 -79.67 -1.10
CA HIS A 160 -2.11 -79.58 -0.61
C HIS A 160 -1.58 -78.37 0.19
N THR A 161 -1.80 -78.44 1.51
CA THR A 161 -0.80 -78.59 2.60
C THR A 161 0.64 -78.03 2.48
N HIS A 162 0.92 -77.06 3.35
CA HIS A 162 1.97 -76.98 4.41
C HIS A 162 3.48 -76.80 4.12
N THR A 163 4.05 -75.88 4.92
CA THR A 163 5.47 -75.61 5.29
C THR A 163 6.33 -74.88 4.24
N HIS A 164 7.18 -73.90 4.55
CA HIS A 164 8.03 -73.74 5.74
C HIS A 164 8.43 -72.26 5.95
N THR A 165 8.51 -71.86 7.21
CA THR A 165 9.01 -70.57 7.71
C THR A 165 10.52 -70.66 7.97
N TYR A 166 11.18 -69.49 8.04
CA TYR A 166 12.55 -69.21 8.49
C TYR A 166 13.67 -69.51 7.47
N PHE A 167 14.74 -68.71 7.31
CA PHE A 167 15.50 -67.98 8.31
C PHE A 167 16.17 -66.74 7.70
N TYR A 168 16.16 -65.66 8.48
CA TYR A 168 16.91 -64.42 8.32
C TYR A 168 18.43 -64.65 8.49
N SER A 169 19.22 -63.66 8.06
CA SER A 169 20.58 -63.38 8.56
C SER A 169 21.74 -64.21 7.98
N CYS A 170 22.43 -63.64 6.99
CA CYS A 170 23.76 -63.04 7.13
C CYS A 170 24.10 -62.33 5.80
N PHE A 171 24.07 -60.99 5.76
CA PHE A 171 25.27 -60.13 5.73
C PHE A 171 26.16 -60.40 4.48
N GLN A 172 26.50 -59.44 3.63
CA GLN A 172 27.11 -58.15 4.00
C GLN A 172 27.41 -57.29 2.75
N ALA A 173 27.16 -55.97 2.88
CA ALA A 173 27.93 -54.82 2.36
C ALA A 173 28.00 -54.59 0.82
N VAL A 174 28.05 -53.37 0.27
CA VAL A 174 28.48 -52.05 0.77
C VAL A 174 27.58 -50.97 0.13
N LYS A 175 27.18 -49.98 0.92
CA LYS A 175 26.51 -48.75 0.51
C LYS A 175 27.42 -47.58 0.89
N LEU A 176 28.16 -47.03 -0.07
CA LEU A 176 28.57 -45.61 -0.12
C LEU A 176 29.37 -45.34 -1.40
N SER A 177 28.81 -44.55 -2.32
CA SER A 177 29.43 -43.37 -2.93
C SER A 177 28.62 -42.87 -4.13
N CYS A 178 28.27 -41.58 -4.05
CA CYS A 178 28.26 -40.55 -5.08
C CYS A 178 28.14 -40.95 -6.56
N VAL A 179 27.09 -40.48 -7.25
CA VAL A 179 27.18 -39.89 -8.61
C VAL A 179 26.06 -38.84 -8.79
N PHE A 180 26.41 -37.56 -8.73
CA PHE A 180 25.71 -36.48 -9.43
C PHE A 180 26.27 -36.41 -10.86
N PRO A 181 25.47 -36.23 -11.92
CA PRO A 181 25.99 -35.90 -13.23
C PRO A 181 25.92 -34.40 -13.51
N GLY A 182 27.02 -33.85 -14.05
CA GLY A 182 26.95 -32.69 -14.95
C GLY A 182 27.87 -31.51 -14.66
N GLN A 183 29.20 -31.71 -14.66
CA GLN A 183 30.14 -30.64 -15.02
C GLN A 183 30.57 -30.82 -16.48
N CYS A 184 30.40 -29.78 -17.28
CA CYS A 184 31.25 -29.54 -18.44
C CYS A 184 32.46 -28.74 -17.95
N GLU A 185 33.65 -29.23 -18.27
CA GLU A 185 34.92 -28.58 -17.96
C GLU A 185 35.14 -27.36 -18.86
N GLY A 186 35.55 -26.28 -18.21
CA GLY A 186 36.18 -25.10 -18.80
C GLY A 186 37.12 -24.53 -17.74
N ASP A 187 38.35 -25.02 -17.79
CA ASP A 187 39.43 -24.73 -16.84
C ASP A 187 39.92 -23.28 -17.00
N THR A 188 39.88 -22.49 -15.93
CA THR A 188 40.93 -21.54 -15.51
C THR A 188 40.51 -20.98 -14.15
N GLY A 189 41.28 -21.30 -13.10
CA GLY A 189 40.99 -20.85 -11.75
C GLY A 189 41.15 -19.35 -11.56
N SER A 190 40.25 -18.77 -10.76
CA SER A 190 40.58 -17.65 -9.88
C SER A 190 39.62 -17.68 -8.69
N ALA A 191 40.14 -17.98 -7.50
CA ALA A 191 39.41 -17.75 -6.27
C ALA A 191 39.24 -16.23 -6.10
N LEU A 192 38.00 -15.74 -6.01
CA LEU A 192 37.72 -14.35 -5.67
C LEU A 192 38.40 -14.03 -4.33
N SER A 193 39.46 -13.22 -4.37
CA SER A 193 40.15 -12.74 -3.19
C SER A 193 39.30 -11.65 -2.53
N ALA A 194 39.04 -11.77 -1.24
CA ALA A 194 38.34 -10.76 -0.45
C ALA A 194 38.87 -9.34 -0.74
N ALA A 195 37.95 -8.42 -1.08
CA ALA A 195 38.27 -7.04 -1.40
C ALA A 195 39.03 -6.37 -0.23
N LYS A 196 40.13 -5.70 -0.53
CA LYS A 196 40.97 -5.08 0.50
C LYS A 196 40.39 -3.73 0.90
N PRO A 197 40.32 -3.40 2.21
CA PRO A 197 39.86 -2.09 2.63
C PRO A 197 40.81 -0.99 2.14
N ILE A 198 40.28 -0.03 1.38
CA ILE A 198 41.01 1.11 0.85
C ILE A 198 41.25 2.12 1.98
N LYS A 199 42.48 2.62 2.09
CA LYS A 199 42.85 3.69 3.03
C LYS A 199 42.63 5.05 2.37
N THR A 200 41.68 5.83 2.87
CA THR A 200 41.46 7.21 2.43
C THR A 200 42.31 8.19 3.23
N LYS A 201 42.70 9.32 2.63
CA LYS A 201 43.45 10.41 3.27
C LYS A 201 42.57 11.22 4.22
N TYR A 202 41.31 11.44 3.85
CA TYR A 202 40.32 12.11 4.71
C TYR A 202 39.17 11.19 5.11
N ARG A 203 38.49 11.54 6.21
CA ARG A 203 37.24 10.87 6.57
C ARG A 203 36.14 11.22 5.57
N MET A 204 35.68 10.21 4.84
CA MET A 204 34.60 10.34 3.85
C MET A 204 33.21 10.19 4.48
N PRO A 205 32.17 10.86 3.93
CA PRO A 205 30.77 10.58 4.22
C PRO A 205 30.45 9.10 3.93
N LEU A 206 29.60 8.51 4.76
CA LEU A 206 29.11 7.15 4.54
C LEU A 206 28.11 7.15 3.38
N LEU A 207 28.38 6.34 2.37
CA LEU A 207 27.39 6.00 1.35
C LEU A 207 26.50 4.90 1.91
N ASN A 208 25.22 5.21 2.18
CA ASN A 208 24.24 4.26 2.72
C ASN A 208 23.70 3.30 1.65
N TRP A 209 24.58 2.69 0.85
CA TRP A 209 24.20 1.66 -0.12
C TRP A 209 23.90 0.32 0.56
N GLN A 210 23.01 -0.48 -0.02
CA GLN A 210 22.72 -1.83 0.44
C GLN A 210 23.66 -2.81 -0.27
N ALA A 211 24.77 -3.15 0.37
CA ALA A 211 25.77 -4.06 -0.19
C ALA A 211 25.27 -5.51 -0.25
N LEU A 212 25.61 -6.22 -1.32
CA LEU A 212 25.40 -7.67 -1.44
C LEU A 212 26.37 -8.44 -0.54
N MET A 213 25.91 -9.54 0.06
CA MET A 213 26.78 -10.47 0.80
C MET A 213 27.63 -11.28 -0.18
N GLU A 214 28.82 -11.74 0.24
CA GLU A 214 29.78 -12.44 -0.64
C GLU A 214 29.15 -13.66 -1.35
N GLU A 215 28.24 -14.38 -0.70
CA GLU A 215 27.56 -15.54 -1.28
C GLU A 215 26.54 -15.17 -2.36
N GLN A 216 26.05 -13.92 -2.38
CA GLN A 216 25.05 -13.43 -3.33
C GLN A 216 25.68 -12.87 -4.60
N VAL A 217 27.01 -12.65 -4.62
CA VAL A 217 27.73 -12.07 -5.75
C VAL A 217 27.93 -13.10 -6.86
N ALA A 218 28.14 -14.38 -6.53
CA ALA A 218 28.42 -15.42 -7.51
C ALA A 218 27.30 -15.59 -8.55
N GLY A 219 27.63 -15.44 -9.83
CA GLY A 219 26.68 -15.56 -10.95
C GLY A 219 25.90 -14.28 -11.27
N THR A 220 26.25 -13.16 -10.64
CA THR A 220 25.74 -11.82 -10.98
C THR A 220 26.74 -11.06 -11.83
N VAL A 221 26.32 -9.95 -12.45
CA VAL A 221 27.24 -9.05 -13.20
C VAL A 221 28.44 -8.60 -12.37
N PHE A 222 28.31 -8.54 -11.04
CA PHE A 222 29.36 -8.09 -10.12
C PHE A 222 30.57 -9.04 -10.05
N THR A 223 30.49 -10.28 -10.56
CA THR A 223 31.69 -11.14 -10.69
C THR A 223 32.63 -10.72 -11.82
N GLU A 224 32.13 -9.94 -12.78
CA GLU A 224 32.87 -9.51 -13.97
C GLU A 224 33.38 -8.07 -13.86
N LEU A 225 33.06 -7.38 -12.76
CA LEU A 225 33.48 -6.00 -12.52
C LEU A 225 34.82 -5.96 -11.78
N ASP A 226 35.69 -5.04 -12.19
CA ASP A 226 37.02 -4.81 -11.62
C ASP A 226 37.10 -3.35 -11.12
N ASP A 227 36.92 -3.17 -9.81
CA ASP A 227 36.97 -1.87 -9.16
C ASP A 227 38.41 -1.34 -9.03
N GLU A 228 39.42 -2.21 -8.93
CA GLU A 228 40.84 -1.81 -8.84
C GLU A 228 41.32 -1.12 -10.13
N SER A 229 40.91 -1.62 -11.31
CA SER A 229 41.20 -0.96 -12.59
C SER A 229 40.58 0.44 -12.67
N VAL A 230 39.32 0.58 -12.26
CA VAL A 230 38.61 1.87 -12.25
C VAL A 230 39.22 2.84 -11.25
N LEU A 231 39.59 2.39 -10.05
CA LEU A 231 40.25 3.22 -9.03
C LEU A 231 41.63 3.72 -9.48
N GLY A 232 42.32 2.99 -10.35
CA GLY A 232 43.59 3.41 -10.96
C GLY A 232 43.45 4.56 -11.98
N GLU A 233 42.29 4.67 -12.62
CA GLU A 233 41.99 5.71 -13.62
C GLU A 233 41.36 6.97 -12.99
N LEU A 234 40.66 6.82 -11.87
CA LEU A 234 39.97 7.92 -11.19
C LEU A 234 40.91 8.76 -10.31
N ASN A 235 40.75 10.08 -10.38
CA ASN A 235 41.48 11.00 -9.50
C ASN A 235 40.81 11.07 -8.11
N MET A 236 41.11 10.09 -7.26
CA MET A 236 40.55 10.00 -5.92
C MET A 236 41.03 11.12 -4.99
N ASP A 237 42.19 11.75 -5.25
CA ASP A 237 42.67 12.90 -4.47
C ASP A 237 41.74 14.11 -4.57
N VAL A 238 41.25 14.42 -5.78
CA VAL A 238 40.29 15.51 -6.01
C VAL A 238 38.93 15.15 -5.38
N PHE A 239 38.50 13.91 -5.54
CA PHE A 239 37.25 13.43 -4.94
C PHE A 239 37.27 13.52 -3.41
N GLU A 240 38.34 13.05 -2.77
CA GLU A 240 38.48 13.12 -1.32
C GLU A 240 38.52 14.56 -0.80
N GLU A 241 39.17 15.48 -1.52
CA GLU A 241 39.23 16.89 -1.13
C GLU A 241 37.86 17.59 -1.22
N LEU A 242 37.04 17.23 -2.22
CA LEU A 242 35.70 17.77 -2.45
C LEU A 242 34.65 17.20 -1.49
N PHE A 243 34.73 15.90 -1.17
CA PHE A 243 33.69 15.20 -0.42
C PHE A 243 34.06 14.89 1.02
N LYS A 244 35.22 15.32 1.53
CA LYS A 244 35.60 15.12 2.94
C LYS A 244 34.56 15.65 3.93
N SER A 245 34.34 14.89 5.01
CA SER A 245 33.46 15.33 6.10
C SER A 245 34.04 16.51 6.90
N LYS A 246 33.19 17.44 7.35
CA LYS A 246 33.59 18.65 8.12
C LYS A 246 34.30 18.35 9.46
N ALA A 247 34.18 17.13 9.97
CA ALA A 247 34.85 16.67 11.19
C ALA A 247 36.21 16.02 10.85
N GLN A 248 37.15 16.80 10.33
CA GLN A 248 38.55 16.38 10.27
C GLN A 248 39.21 16.67 11.62
N SER A 249 39.16 15.73 12.57
CA SER A 249 40.05 15.81 13.73
C SER A 249 41.49 15.62 13.23
N ALA A 250 42.37 16.58 13.54
CA ALA A 250 43.80 16.51 13.25
C ALA A 250 44.40 15.16 13.69
N PRO A 251 45.44 14.64 13.02
CA PRO A 251 46.08 13.40 13.43
C PRO A 251 46.66 13.60 14.83
N VAL A 252 46.05 12.95 15.82
CA VAL A 252 46.52 13.03 17.21
C VAL A 252 47.63 12.00 17.36
N ASP A 253 48.83 12.53 17.57
CA ASP A 253 50.01 11.80 18.03
C ASP A 253 49.69 11.05 19.33
N PHE A 254 50.20 9.83 19.48
CA PHE A 254 49.97 8.98 20.64
C PHE A 254 50.66 9.59 21.87
N GLY A 255 49.94 10.43 22.63
CA GLY A 255 50.48 10.94 23.88
C GLY A 255 49.58 11.96 24.57
N THR A 256 49.16 11.62 25.78
CA THR A 256 48.57 12.46 26.84
C THR A 256 47.04 12.56 26.89
N LEU A 257 46.52 11.75 27.80
CA LEU A 257 45.28 11.89 28.56
C LEU A 257 44.90 13.37 28.83
N LYS A 258 43.73 13.79 28.36
CA LYS A 258 42.92 14.81 29.04
C LYS A 258 41.46 14.37 29.08
N VAL A 259 41.08 13.88 30.25
CA VAL A 259 39.70 13.69 30.70
C VAL A 259 38.99 15.05 30.62
N LYS A 260 37.98 15.16 29.76
CA LYS A 260 36.93 16.17 29.90
C LYS A 260 35.66 15.49 30.40
N VAL A 261 35.28 15.89 31.59
CA VAL A 261 34.14 15.43 32.38
C VAL A 261 32.86 15.69 31.59
N ALA A 262 32.22 14.61 31.13
CA ALA A 262 30.85 14.64 30.65
C ALA A 262 29.90 14.77 31.85
N HIS A 263 28.95 15.68 31.74
CA HIS A 263 27.82 15.76 32.66
C HIS A 263 27.15 14.39 32.81
N LYS A 264 26.91 14.01 34.06
CA LYS A 264 26.37 12.74 34.55
C LYS A 264 25.12 12.30 33.76
N ALA A 265 25.31 11.51 32.71
CA ALA A 265 24.25 10.69 32.12
C ALA A 265 23.95 9.55 33.10
N SER A 266 22.67 9.29 33.39
CA SER A 266 22.31 8.17 34.27
C SER A 266 22.82 6.87 33.64
N SER A 267 23.58 6.08 34.40
CA SER A 267 24.20 4.81 34.01
C SER A 267 23.18 3.67 33.88
N LYS A 268 22.05 3.93 33.21
CA LYS A 268 21.03 2.92 32.96
C LYS A 268 21.43 2.09 31.74
N ILE A 269 21.29 0.78 31.83
CA ILE A 269 21.56 -0.16 30.74
C ILE A 269 20.43 0.00 29.72
N ALA A 270 20.78 0.21 28.45
CA ALA A 270 19.83 0.28 27.34
C ALA A 270 19.85 -1.04 26.55
N LEU A 271 18.68 -1.65 26.33
CA LEU A 271 18.55 -2.85 25.50
C LEU A 271 18.08 -2.50 24.09
N LEU A 272 17.10 -1.61 23.99
CA LEU A 272 16.59 -1.11 22.73
C LEU A 272 17.59 -0.19 22.02
N GLU A 273 17.48 -0.14 20.70
CA GLU A 273 18.17 0.86 19.89
C GLU A 273 17.68 2.28 20.28
N PRO A 274 18.57 3.29 20.35
CA PRO A 274 18.24 4.63 20.86
C PRO A 274 17.06 5.33 20.18
N ASN A 275 16.91 5.24 18.85
CA ASN A 275 15.78 5.85 18.15
C ASN A 275 14.48 5.09 18.44
N ARG A 276 14.52 3.76 18.50
CA ARG A 276 13.37 2.94 18.87
C ARG A 276 12.90 3.24 20.30
N ALA A 277 13.82 3.35 21.26
CA ALA A 277 13.52 3.76 22.63
C ALA A 277 12.91 5.18 22.68
N LYS A 278 13.50 6.14 21.97
CA LYS A 278 12.96 7.51 21.88
C LYS A 278 11.54 7.56 21.30
N ASN A 279 11.29 6.83 20.22
CA ASN A 279 9.97 6.78 19.58
C ASN A 279 8.93 6.08 20.49
N LEU A 280 9.35 5.06 21.23
CA LEU A 280 8.52 4.41 22.24
C LEU A 280 8.17 5.39 23.37
N ALA A 281 9.16 6.14 23.89
CA ALA A 281 8.94 7.14 24.93
C ALA A 281 7.92 8.21 24.50
N ILE A 282 8.00 8.70 23.26
CA ILE A 282 7.04 9.65 22.68
C ILE A 282 5.63 9.03 22.63
N THR A 283 5.54 7.78 22.19
CA THR A 283 4.26 7.05 22.07
C THR A 283 3.63 6.85 23.44
N LEU A 284 4.38 6.37 24.44
CA LEU A 284 3.90 6.19 25.81
C LEU A 284 3.47 7.51 26.46
N ARG A 285 4.20 8.60 26.19
CA ARG A 285 3.81 9.94 26.66
C ARG A 285 2.50 10.42 26.04
N LYS A 286 2.24 10.12 24.77
CA LYS A 286 0.94 10.41 24.11
C LYS A 286 -0.20 9.61 24.76
N GLY A 287 0.06 8.35 25.15
CA GLY A 287 -0.91 7.50 25.83
C GLY A 287 -1.22 7.91 27.27
N GLY A 288 -0.26 8.54 27.98
CA GLY A 288 -0.46 9.06 29.33
C GLY A 288 -0.76 8.01 30.42
N MET A 289 -0.58 6.73 30.10
CA MET A 289 -0.87 5.59 30.98
C MET A 289 0.41 4.95 31.52
N SER A 290 0.31 4.34 32.70
CA SER A 290 1.40 3.52 33.24
C SER A 290 1.54 2.21 32.46
N THR A 291 2.75 1.64 32.45
CA THR A 291 3.05 0.32 31.87
C THR A 291 2.05 -0.76 32.32
N ALA A 292 1.72 -0.78 33.62
CA ALA A 292 0.78 -1.74 34.19
C ALA A 292 -0.62 -1.57 33.61
N GLN A 293 -1.12 -0.33 33.51
CA GLN A 293 -2.44 -0.05 32.93
C GLN A 293 -2.52 -0.49 31.48
N ILE A 294 -1.50 -0.19 30.66
CA ILE A 294 -1.44 -0.61 29.26
C ILE A 294 -1.46 -2.15 29.16
N CYS A 295 -0.60 -2.83 29.92
CA CYS A 295 -0.53 -4.29 29.88
C CYS A 295 -1.84 -4.95 30.34
N THR A 296 -2.46 -4.44 31.40
CA THR A 296 -3.75 -4.93 31.89
C THR A 296 -4.87 -4.67 30.89
N ALA A 297 -4.91 -3.49 30.27
CA ALA A 297 -5.92 -3.15 29.27
C ALA A 297 -5.83 -4.07 28.04
N ILE A 298 -4.62 -4.42 27.58
CA ILE A 298 -4.42 -5.40 26.49
C ILE A 298 -4.88 -6.80 26.91
N GLN A 299 -4.54 -7.23 28.13
CA GLN A 299 -4.91 -8.55 28.63
C GLN A 299 -6.42 -8.71 28.83
N THR A 300 -7.12 -7.62 29.15
CA THR A 300 -8.56 -7.59 29.43
C THR A 300 -9.41 -7.10 28.26
N TYR A 301 -8.80 -6.80 27.11
CA TYR A 301 -9.47 -6.24 25.91
C TYR A 301 -10.23 -4.93 26.18
N ASN A 302 -9.67 -4.04 27.01
CA ASN A 302 -10.33 -2.80 27.40
C ASN A 302 -10.13 -1.69 26.35
N LEU A 303 -11.15 -1.46 25.52
CA LEU A 303 -11.17 -0.40 24.50
C LEU A 303 -11.43 1.01 25.06
N ASP A 304 -11.97 1.13 26.27
CA ASP A 304 -12.19 2.44 26.89
C ASP A 304 -10.87 3.10 27.32
N LEU A 305 -9.89 2.28 27.71
CA LEU A 305 -8.55 2.72 28.07
C LEU A 305 -7.60 2.78 26.86
N LEU A 306 -7.79 1.91 25.87
CA LEU A 306 -6.96 1.83 24.67
C LEU A 306 -7.79 2.21 23.44
N ASN A 307 -7.77 3.50 23.08
CA ASN A 307 -8.39 3.96 21.85
C ASN A 307 -7.65 3.47 20.59
N SER A 308 -8.33 3.50 19.44
CA SER A 308 -7.80 3.00 18.16
C SER A 308 -6.48 3.69 17.74
N ASP A 309 -6.40 5.01 17.87
CA ASP A 309 -5.18 5.77 17.51
C ASP A 309 -3.96 5.33 18.32
N PHE A 310 -4.14 5.07 19.61
CA PHE A 310 -3.05 4.64 20.47
C PHE A 310 -2.67 3.17 20.20
N LEU A 311 -3.65 2.31 19.92
CA LEU A 311 -3.42 0.91 19.52
C LEU A 311 -2.61 0.82 18.23
N GLU A 312 -2.93 1.62 17.22
CA GLU A 312 -2.20 1.65 15.94
C GLU A 312 -0.72 2.05 16.14
N LEU A 313 -0.47 3.04 17.01
CA LEU A 313 0.89 3.43 17.34
C LEU A 313 1.62 2.32 18.11
N LEU A 314 0.95 1.68 19.06
CA LEU A 314 1.52 0.65 19.92
C LEU A 314 1.84 -0.64 19.16
N GLU A 315 1.07 -0.96 18.12
CA GLU A 315 1.30 -2.12 17.25
C GLU A 315 2.71 -2.11 16.60
N ARG A 316 3.25 -0.92 16.30
CA ARG A 316 4.60 -0.73 15.73
C ARG A 316 5.73 -1.09 16.71
N PHE A 317 5.41 -1.20 18.00
CA PHE A 317 6.35 -1.53 19.08
C PHE A 317 6.20 -2.96 19.60
N ILE A 318 5.45 -3.83 18.90
CA ILE A 318 5.49 -5.27 19.18
C ILE A 318 6.97 -5.72 19.13
N PRO A 319 7.50 -6.36 20.20
CA PRO A 319 8.90 -6.76 20.24
C PRO A 319 9.23 -7.74 19.12
N SER A 320 10.33 -7.48 18.40
CA SER A 320 10.87 -8.41 17.41
C SER A 320 11.54 -9.62 18.07
N ASP A 321 11.74 -10.71 17.33
CA ASP A 321 12.45 -11.89 17.84
C ASP A 321 13.86 -11.57 18.34
N TYR A 322 14.53 -10.59 17.73
CA TYR A 322 15.83 -10.12 18.19
C TYR A 322 15.75 -9.48 19.58
N GLU A 323 14.77 -8.60 19.79
CA GLU A 323 14.56 -7.91 21.07
C GLU A 323 14.11 -8.87 22.16
N LEU A 324 13.26 -9.84 21.83
CA LEU A 324 12.86 -10.92 22.75
C LEU A 324 14.08 -11.70 23.24
N ARG A 325 15.00 -12.08 22.35
CA ARG A 325 16.25 -12.76 22.75
C ARG A 325 17.13 -11.90 23.66
N LEU A 326 17.19 -10.60 23.41
CA LEU A 326 17.96 -9.67 24.24
C LEU A 326 17.36 -9.52 25.64
N ILE A 327 16.03 -9.41 25.72
CA ILE A 327 15.28 -9.40 26.98
C ILE A 327 15.50 -10.70 27.74
N GLU A 328 15.35 -11.86 27.10
CA GLU A 328 15.56 -13.17 27.72
C GLU A 328 16.98 -13.36 28.25
N LYS A 329 17.99 -12.88 27.50
CA LYS A 329 19.38 -12.91 27.94
C LYS A 329 19.58 -12.07 29.19
N TYR A 330 19.04 -10.85 29.20
CA TYR A 330 19.13 -9.95 30.36
C TYR A 330 18.47 -10.55 31.61
N GLU A 331 17.28 -11.15 31.46
CA GLU A 331 16.58 -11.82 32.56
C GLU A 331 17.33 -13.05 33.09
N ARG A 332 17.92 -13.84 32.19
CA ARG A 332 18.72 -15.02 32.55
C ARG A 332 19.96 -14.66 33.36
N GLU A 333 20.53 -13.49 33.11
CA GLU A 333 21.66 -12.95 33.89
C GLU A 333 21.25 -12.45 35.29
N GLY A 334 19.95 -12.46 35.62
CA GLY A 334 19.44 -12.14 36.95
C GLY A 334 19.60 -10.66 37.34
N ARG A 335 19.78 -9.77 36.35
CA ARG A 335 20.03 -8.35 36.59
C ARG A 335 18.76 -7.61 37.03
N PRO A 336 18.85 -6.63 37.95
CA PRO A 336 17.67 -5.89 38.41
C PRO A 336 17.04 -5.02 37.31
N LEU A 337 15.73 -5.13 37.10
CA LEU A 337 14.96 -4.32 36.13
C LEU A 337 15.02 -2.80 36.40
N LEU A 338 15.43 -2.38 37.60
CA LEU A 338 15.64 -0.97 37.97
C LEU A 338 16.87 -0.34 37.28
N GLU A 339 17.81 -1.17 36.79
CA GLU A 339 18.97 -0.72 36.03
C GLU A 339 18.64 -0.37 34.59
N LEU A 340 17.48 -0.80 34.09
CA LEU A 340 17.00 -0.54 32.74
C LEU A 340 16.39 0.87 32.61
N SER A 341 16.39 1.38 31.37
CA SER A 341 15.59 2.55 31.00
C SER A 341 14.08 2.29 31.22
N GLU A 342 13.26 3.34 31.21
CA GLU A 342 11.81 3.15 31.42
C GLU A 342 11.17 2.44 30.24
N GLU A 343 11.69 2.71 29.06
CA GLU A 343 11.32 2.15 27.76
C GLU A 343 11.67 0.65 27.69
N ASP A 344 12.88 0.28 28.13
CA ASP A 344 13.28 -1.13 28.21
C ASP A 344 12.45 -1.89 29.24
N ARG A 345 12.18 -1.28 30.41
CA ARG A 345 11.31 -1.88 31.43
C ARG A 345 9.88 -2.06 30.90
N PHE A 346 9.38 -1.11 30.10
CA PHE A 346 8.12 -1.26 29.39
C PHE A 346 8.19 -2.45 28.43
N MET A 347 9.21 -2.56 27.58
CA MET A 347 9.35 -3.65 26.61
C MET A 347 9.45 -5.02 27.26
N VAL A 348 10.14 -5.13 28.41
CA VAL A 348 10.12 -6.35 29.21
C VAL A 348 8.70 -6.71 29.62
N ALA A 349 7.96 -5.80 30.27
CA ALA A 349 6.59 -6.05 30.70
C ALA A 349 5.64 -6.36 29.52
N PHE A 350 5.81 -5.64 28.41
CA PHE A 350 5.02 -5.78 27.19
C PHE A 350 5.23 -7.16 26.55
N SER A 351 6.49 -7.62 26.48
CA SER A 351 6.82 -8.96 25.95
C SER A 351 6.25 -10.12 26.76
N LYS A 352 5.93 -9.91 28.05
CA LYS A 352 5.33 -10.94 28.92
C LYS A 352 3.84 -11.16 28.68
N ILE A 353 3.20 -10.31 27.88
CA ILE A 353 1.79 -10.48 27.53
C ILE A 353 1.65 -11.70 26.61
N PRO A 354 0.88 -12.74 27.01
CA PRO A 354 0.72 -13.92 26.19
C PRO A 354 -0.06 -13.56 24.92
N ARG A 355 0.47 -13.99 23.76
CA ARG A 355 -0.15 -13.78 22.44
C ARG A 355 -0.37 -12.28 22.14
N LEU A 356 0.61 -11.46 22.53
CA LEU A 356 0.59 -10.00 22.41
C LEU A 356 0.13 -9.51 21.03
N ALA A 357 0.76 -9.98 19.96
CA ALA A 357 0.44 -9.55 18.60
C ALA A 357 -1.02 -9.86 18.24
N GLN A 358 -1.52 -11.04 18.61
CA GLN A 358 -2.92 -11.42 18.36
C GLN A 358 -3.89 -10.58 19.19
N ARG A 359 -3.56 -10.29 20.46
CA ARG A 359 -4.39 -9.44 21.33
C ARG A 359 -4.50 -8.01 20.81
N ILE A 360 -3.38 -7.42 20.37
CA ILE A 360 -3.37 -6.08 19.76
C ILE A 360 -4.18 -6.08 18.48
N SER A 361 -3.90 -7.02 17.55
CA SER A 361 -4.65 -7.12 16.29
C SER A 361 -6.17 -7.27 16.52
N THR A 362 -6.56 -8.07 17.53
CA THR A 362 -7.96 -8.25 17.94
C THR A 362 -8.55 -6.94 18.47
N LEU A 363 -7.85 -6.23 19.35
CA LEU A 363 -8.27 -4.94 19.89
C LEU A 363 -8.43 -3.88 18.80
N THR A 364 -7.44 -3.73 17.92
CA THR A 364 -7.46 -2.79 16.80
C THR A 364 -8.69 -3.03 15.93
N PHE A 365 -8.95 -4.29 15.56
CA PHE A 365 -10.14 -4.63 14.78
C PHE A 365 -11.44 -4.31 15.52
N MET A 366 -11.55 -4.71 16.79
CA MET A 366 -12.76 -4.46 17.59
C MET A 366 -13.06 -2.97 17.74
N GLY A 367 -12.03 -2.13 17.91
CA GLY A 367 -12.17 -0.67 17.97
C GLY A 367 -12.69 -0.07 16.67
N ASN A 368 -12.21 -0.55 15.53
CA ASN A 368 -12.53 0.03 14.21
C ASN A 368 -13.84 -0.52 13.60
N PHE A 369 -14.31 -1.69 14.06
CA PHE A 369 -15.46 -2.39 13.47
C PHE A 369 -16.71 -1.52 13.33
N SER A 370 -17.06 -0.77 14.38
CA SER A 370 -18.28 0.04 14.40
C SER A 370 -18.27 1.16 13.35
N GLU A 371 -17.13 1.85 13.20
CA GLU A 371 -16.94 2.91 12.21
C GLU A 371 -16.92 2.34 10.79
N SER A 372 -16.24 1.21 10.57
CA SER A 372 -16.25 0.54 9.27
C SER A 372 -17.66 0.17 8.81
N ILE A 373 -18.50 -0.37 9.70
CA ILE A 373 -19.90 -0.68 9.39
C ILE A 373 -20.70 0.60 9.10
N LEU A 374 -20.47 1.67 9.87
CA LEU A 374 -21.16 2.96 9.70
C LEU A 374 -20.86 3.59 8.33
N LEU A 375 -19.64 3.42 7.82
CA LEU A 375 -19.22 3.90 6.51
C LEU A 375 -19.71 3.01 5.37
N LEU A 376 -19.70 1.69 5.55
CA LEU A 376 -20.06 0.73 4.49
C LEU A 376 -21.57 0.65 4.23
N LYS A 377 -22.38 0.61 5.29
CA LYS A 377 -23.84 0.40 5.15
C LYS A 377 -24.52 1.45 4.25
N PRO A 378 -24.27 2.76 4.39
CA PRO A 378 -24.89 3.76 3.52
C PRO A 378 -24.50 3.59 2.06
N GLN A 379 -23.26 3.19 1.77
CA GLN A 379 -22.78 2.99 0.40
C GLN A 379 -23.44 1.77 -0.24
N LEU A 380 -23.53 0.66 0.48
CA LEU A 380 -24.27 -0.53 0.06
C LEU A 380 -25.75 -0.22 -0.21
N ASN A 381 -26.40 0.47 0.73
CA ASN A 381 -27.79 0.88 0.58
C ASN A 381 -28.00 1.81 -0.62
N ALA A 382 -27.05 2.71 -0.90
CA ALA A 382 -27.12 3.59 -2.06
C ALA A 382 -27.05 2.80 -3.37
N ILE A 383 -26.12 1.85 -3.50
CA ILE A 383 -26.02 0.98 -4.69
C ILE A 383 -27.29 0.16 -4.87
N ILE A 384 -27.78 -0.49 -3.81
CA ILE A 384 -28.99 -1.32 -3.87
C ILE A 384 -30.19 -0.47 -4.30
N ALA A 385 -30.41 0.67 -3.63
CA ALA A 385 -31.53 1.56 -3.94
C ALA A 385 -31.46 2.12 -5.36
N ALA A 386 -30.27 2.56 -5.79
CA ALA A 386 -30.04 3.03 -7.16
C ALA A 386 -30.36 1.94 -8.18
N SER A 387 -29.75 0.77 -8.05
CA SER A 387 -29.91 -0.34 -8.98
C SER A 387 -31.36 -0.80 -9.10
N MET A 388 -32.04 -1.01 -7.96
CA MET A 388 -33.45 -1.41 -7.95
C MET A 388 -34.37 -0.32 -8.54
N SER A 389 -34.08 0.96 -8.27
CA SER A 389 -34.89 2.08 -8.78
C SER A 389 -34.78 2.24 -10.30
N ILE A 390 -33.58 2.08 -10.86
CA ILE A 390 -33.34 2.07 -12.30
C ILE A 390 -34.10 0.90 -12.95
N LYS A 391 -33.94 -0.31 -12.40
CA LYS A 391 -34.54 -1.53 -12.94
C LYS A 391 -36.07 -1.50 -12.94
N SER A 392 -36.66 -0.95 -11.89
CA SER A 392 -38.12 -0.91 -11.70
C SER A 392 -38.81 0.28 -12.37
N SER A 393 -38.09 1.35 -12.74
CA SER A 393 -38.69 2.54 -13.32
C SER A 393 -39.33 2.27 -14.69
N SER A 394 -40.65 2.25 -14.73
CA SER A 394 -41.43 2.15 -15.97
C SER A 394 -41.31 3.41 -16.82
N LYS A 395 -41.16 4.58 -16.17
CA LYS A 395 -41.02 5.86 -16.87
C LYS A 395 -39.69 5.98 -17.59
N LEU A 396 -38.59 5.54 -16.97
CA LEU A 396 -37.27 5.50 -17.62
C LEU A 396 -37.32 4.60 -18.86
N LYS A 397 -37.91 3.40 -18.75
CA LYS A 397 -38.08 2.48 -19.90
C LYS A 397 -38.83 3.14 -21.05
N LYS A 398 -39.92 3.86 -20.75
CA LYS A 398 -40.69 4.58 -21.78
C LYS A 398 -39.90 5.72 -22.43
N ILE A 399 -39.07 6.43 -21.67
CA ILE A 399 -38.18 7.48 -22.22
C ILE A 399 -37.14 6.86 -23.17
N LEU A 400 -36.50 5.75 -22.78
CA LEU A 400 -35.55 5.03 -23.63
C LEU A 400 -36.21 4.53 -24.92
N GLU A 401 -37.46 4.06 -24.85
CA GLU A 401 -38.25 3.65 -26.03
C GLU A 401 -38.51 4.82 -26.99
N ILE A 402 -38.84 6.00 -26.46
CA ILE A 402 -39.03 7.22 -27.27
C ILE A 402 -37.72 7.60 -27.98
N ILE A 403 -36.59 7.56 -27.25
CA ILE A 403 -35.27 7.85 -27.82
C ILE A 403 -34.92 6.84 -28.92
N LEU A 404 -35.17 5.55 -28.69
CA LEU A 404 -34.96 4.49 -29.68
C LEU A 404 -35.79 4.73 -30.95
N ALA A 405 -37.06 5.15 -30.81
CA ALA A 405 -37.93 5.46 -31.94
C ALA A 405 -37.38 6.62 -32.78
N PHE A 406 -36.95 7.72 -32.15
CA PHE A 406 -36.31 8.84 -32.87
C PHE A 406 -34.99 8.43 -33.53
N GLY A 407 -34.14 7.72 -32.80
CA GLY A 407 -32.88 7.21 -33.32
C GLY A 407 -33.07 6.33 -34.56
N ASN A 408 -34.04 5.42 -34.52
CA ASN A 408 -34.39 4.56 -35.66
C ASN A 408 -34.96 5.36 -36.82
N TYR A 409 -35.87 6.31 -36.57
CA TYR A 409 -36.43 7.15 -37.62
C TYR A 409 -35.33 7.90 -38.37
N MET A 410 -34.41 8.51 -37.62
CA MET A 410 -33.33 9.34 -38.16
C MET A 410 -32.24 8.54 -38.88
N ASN A 411 -31.96 7.30 -38.44
CA ASN A 411 -30.85 6.50 -38.97
C ASN A 411 -31.27 5.40 -39.96
N SER A 412 -32.57 5.15 -40.10
CA SER A 412 -33.15 4.07 -40.94
C SER A 412 -32.54 3.99 -42.34
N GLY A 413 -32.34 5.13 -43.01
CA GLY A 413 -31.86 5.18 -44.40
C GLY A 413 -30.37 4.88 -44.60
N LYS A 414 -29.53 4.92 -43.55
CA LYS A 414 -28.07 4.70 -43.67
C LYS A 414 -27.54 3.53 -42.84
N ARG A 415 -28.16 3.27 -41.69
CA ARG A 415 -27.65 2.33 -40.68
C ARG A 415 -28.66 1.24 -40.32
N GLY A 416 -29.83 1.22 -40.96
CA GLY A 416 -30.89 0.25 -40.67
C GLY A 416 -31.62 0.53 -39.36
N SER A 417 -32.31 -0.48 -38.84
CA SER A 417 -33.09 -0.42 -37.59
C SER A 417 -32.32 -1.05 -36.44
N ALA A 418 -32.28 -0.37 -35.29
CA ALA A 418 -31.73 -0.87 -34.04
C ALA A 418 -32.84 -1.33 -33.09
N TYR A 419 -32.51 -2.27 -32.21
CA TYR A 419 -33.40 -2.76 -31.14
C TYR A 419 -33.02 -2.21 -29.76
N GLY A 420 -31.90 -1.50 -29.67
CA GLY A 420 -31.37 -0.87 -28.46
C GLY A 420 -30.16 0.00 -28.81
N PHE A 421 -29.64 0.73 -27.83
CA PHE A 421 -28.46 1.58 -27.98
C PHE A 421 -27.64 1.58 -26.69
N ARG A 422 -26.33 1.83 -26.81
CA ARG A 422 -25.44 1.95 -25.65
C ARG A 422 -25.76 3.22 -24.86
N LEU A 423 -25.68 3.18 -23.53
CA LEU A 423 -26.04 4.32 -22.68
C LEU A 423 -25.26 5.60 -22.95
N GLN A 424 -24.00 5.51 -23.41
CA GLN A 424 -23.21 6.69 -23.79
C GLN A 424 -23.87 7.50 -24.93
N SER A 425 -24.80 6.91 -25.68
CA SER A 425 -25.59 7.62 -26.70
C SER A 425 -26.51 8.70 -26.12
N LEU A 426 -26.82 8.65 -24.82
CA LEU A 426 -27.64 9.66 -24.16
C LEU A 426 -26.96 11.03 -24.14
N ASP A 427 -25.62 11.07 -24.05
CA ASP A 427 -24.85 12.33 -24.08
C ASP A 427 -24.98 13.04 -25.43
N LEU A 428 -25.11 12.27 -26.52
CA LEU A 428 -25.23 12.78 -27.89
C LEU A 428 -26.54 13.54 -28.15
N LEU A 429 -27.54 13.39 -27.28
CA LEU A 429 -28.84 14.09 -27.42
C LEU A 429 -28.70 15.61 -27.25
N LEU A 430 -27.65 16.06 -26.54
CA LEU A 430 -27.32 17.48 -26.40
C LEU A 430 -26.56 18.02 -27.62
N ASP A 431 -25.81 17.18 -28.31
CA ASP A 431 -24.97 17.57 -29.45
C ASP A 431 -25.78 17.77 -30.72
N MET A 432 -26.80 16.94 -30.93
CA MET A 432 -27.62 17.03 -32.13
C MET A 432 -28.53 18.24 -32.08
N LYS A 433 -28.33 19.18 -33.02
CA LYS A 433 -29.09 20.42 -33.13
C LYS A 433 -30.01 20.43 -34.35
N SER A 434 -31.09 21.18 -34.22
CA SER A 434 -31.98 21.60 -35.31
C SER A 434 -31.21 22.36 -36.40
N THR A 435 -31.78 22.44 -37.61
CA THR A 435 -31.17 23.12 -38.76
C THR A 435 -30.87 24.60 -38.47
N ASP A 436 -31.71 25.26 -37.68
CA ASP A 436 -31.52 26.66 -37.25
C ASP A 436 -30.64 26.81 -35.99
N ARG A 437 -30.15 25.69 -35.44
CA ARG A 437 -29.30 25.57 -34.25
C ARG A 437 -29.90 26.13 -32.96
N LYS A 438 -31.22 26.40 -32.92
CA LYS A 438 -31.86 26.97 -31.72
C LYS A 438 -32.25 25.93 -30.68
N LEU A 439 -32.54 24.71 -31.12
CA LEU A 439 -32.96 23.60 -30.26
C LEU A 439 -32.07 22.38 -30.46
N THR A 440 -31.84 21.64 -29.37
CA THR A 440 -31.22 20.30 -29.42
C THR A 440 -32.29 19.23 -29.58
N LEU A 441 -31.87 18.00 -29.93
CA LEU A 441 -32.77 16.84 -29.97
C LEU A 441 -33.39 16.58 -28.59
N LEU A 442 -32.63 16.76 -27.51
CA LEU A 442 -33.17 16.65 -26.15
C LEU A 442 -34.32 17.64 -25.89
N HIS A 443 -34.18 18.92 -26.29
CA HIS A 443 -35.27 19.90 -26.15
C HIS A 443 -36.53 19.45 -26.88
N PHE A 444 -36.37 18.94 -28.11
CA PHE A 444 -37.49 18.45 -28.90
C PHE A 444 -38.17 17.24 -28.25
N ILE A 445 -37.40 16.28 -27.75
CA ILE A 445 -37.93 15.10 -27.03
C ILE A 445 -38.70 15.54 -25.77
N VAL A 446 -38.18 16.50 -25.00
CA VAL A 446 -38.86 17.05 -23.82
C VAL A 446 -40.20 17.69 -24.19
N SER A 447 -40.27 18.46 -25.28
CA SER A 447 -41.54 19.04 -25.77
C SER A 447 -42.55 17.97 -26.17
N ILE A 448 -42.10 16.92 -26.86
CA ILE A 448 -42.97 15.78 -27.23
C ILE A 448 -43.46 15.04 -25.97
N ILE A 449 -42.60 14.82 -24.98
CA ILE A 449 -42.99 14.22 -23.71
C ILE A 449 -44.04 15.09 -23.01
N GLN A 450 -43.87 16.41 -22.99
CA GLN A 450 -44.85 17.32 -22.39
C GLN A 450 -46.21 17.30 -23.10
N GLU A 451 -46.22 17.15 -24.43
CA GLU A 451 -47.47 17.14 -25.21
C GLU A 451 -48.18 15.77 -25.20
N LYS A 452 -47.42 14.68 -25.36
CA LYS A 452 -47.96 13.33 -25.61
C LYS A 452 -47.88 12.40 -24.40
N ASN A 453 -46.94 12.62 -23.48
CA ASN A 453 -46.70 11.76 -22.32
C ASN A 453 -46.39 12.55 -21.03
N PRO A 454 -47.29 13.45 -20.55
CA PRO A 454 -47.01 14.33 -19.41
C PRO A 454 -46.61 13.59 -18.13
N GLN A 455 -47.09 12.35 -17.96
CA GLN A 455 -46.76 11.46 -16.84
C GLN A 455 -45.27 11.11 -16.72
N LEU A 456 -44.48 11.29 -17.79
CA LEU A 456 -43.04 11.02 -17.79
C LEU A 456 -42.22 12.23 -17.33
N HIS A 457 -42.81 13.41 -17.16
CA HIS A 457 -42.09 14.63 -16.79
C HIS A 457 -41.32 14.49 -15.46
N ASN A 458 -41.90 13.75 -14.51
CA ASN A 458 -41.31 13.44 -13.22
C ASN A 458 -40.69 12.03 -13.17
N PHE A 459 -40.13 11.51 -14.27
CA PHE A 459 -39.50 10.18 -14.24
C PHE A 459 -38.35 10.08 -13.23
N HIS A 460 -37.60 11.18 -13.05
CA HIS A 460 -36.48 11.24 -12.12
C HIS A 460 -36.89 10.98 -10.66
N THR A 461 -38.16 11.16 -10.30
CA THR A 461 -38.64 10.85 -8.93
C THR A 461 -38.76 9.35 -8.67
N GLU A 462 -38.71 8.50 -9.71
CA GLU A 462 -38.61 7.06 -9.56
C GLU A 462 -37.18 6.58 -9.35
N LEU A 463 -36.17 7.45 -9.59
CA LEU A 463 -34.77 7.12 -9.50
C LEU A 463 -34.20 7.62 -8.17
N HIS A 464 -33.67 6.71 -7.36
CA HIS A 464 -33.29 6.99 -5.97
C HIS A 464 -31.79 6.82 -5.77
N CYS A 465 -31.18 7.71 -4.98
CA CYS A 465 -29.76 7.59 -4.56
C CYS A 465 -28.73 7.47 -5.69
N LEU A 466 -29.05 7.91 -6.92
CA LEU A 466 -28.14 7.81 -8.06
C LEU A 466 -26.85 8.64 -7.85
N ASP A 467 -27.00 9.84 -7.31
CA ASP A 467 -25.91 10.75 -6.95
C ASP A 467 -24.94 10.13 -5.96
N LYS A 468 -25.47 9.45 -4.95
CA LYS A 468 -24.66 8.79 -3.92
C LYS A 468 -24.01 7.52 -4.47
N ALA A 469 -24.76 6.71 -5.22
CA ALA A 469 -24.25 5.47 -5.79
C ALA A 469 -23.14 5.72 -6.83
N ALA A 470 -23.23 6.80 -7.61
CA ALA A 470 -22.22 7.16 -8.61
C ALA A 470 -20.83 7.47 -8.02
N LEU A 471 -20.74 7.83 -6.74
CA LEU A 471 -19.47 8.13 -6.05
C LEU A 471 -18.83 6.89 -5.42
N VAL A 472 -19.51 5.76 -5.44
CA VAL A 472 -19.10 4.55 -4.72
C VAL A 472 -18.34 3.61 -5.65
N SER A 473 -17.17 3.15 -5.20
CA SER A 473 -16.42 2.09 -5.88
C SER A 473 -16.82 0.71 -5.35
N GLN A 474 -17.31 -0.16 -6.23
CA GLN A 474 -17.67 -1.53 -5.88
C GLN A 474 -16.45 -2.33 -5.39
N ASP A 475 -15.30 -2.20 -6.04
CA ASP A 475 -14.09 -2.92 -5.65
C ASP A 475 -13.62 -2.56 -4.24
N SER A 476 -13.72 -1.27 -3.89
CA SER A 476 -13.43 -0.78 -2.54
C SER A 476 -14.35 -1.41 -1.51
N ILE A 477 -15.67 -1.40 -1.76
CA ILE A 477 -16.65 -2.03 -0.85
C ILE A 477 -16.34 -3.50 -0.65
N LEU A 478 -16.10 -4.24 -1.74
CA LEU A 478 -15.83 -5.68 -1.66
C LEU A 478 -14.52 -5.96 -0.89
N ALA A 479 -13.50 -5.11 -1.07
CA ALA A 479 -12.26 -5.20 -0.30
C ALA A 479 -12.50 -4.95 1.20
N ASP A 480 -13.28 -3.93 1.54
CA ASP A 480 -13.59 -3.57 2.92
C ASP A 480 -14.43 -4.64 3.63
N VAL A 481 -15.44 -5.19 2.93
CA VAL A 481 -16.26 -6.31 3.46
C VAL A 481 -15.39 -7.55 3.71
N ARG A 482 -14.51 -7.91 2.78
CA ARG A 482 -13.55 -9.02 2.98
C ARG A 482 -12.61 -8.76 4.15
N SER A 483 -12.16 -7.51 4.32
CA SER A 483 -11.33 -7.10 5.46
C SER A 483 -12.07 -7.28 6.79
N LEU A 484 -13.36 -6.91 6.83
CA LEU A 484 -14.22 -7.14 8.00
C LEU A 484 -14.43 -8.62 8.31
N GLU A 485 -14.67 -9.47 7.30
CA GLU A 485 -14.78 -10.92 7.48
C GLU A 485 -13.48 -11.52 8.03
N LYS A 486 -12.33 -11.13 7.47
CA LYS A 486 -11.01 -11.57 7.95
C LYS A 486 -10.71 -11.08 9.36
N GLY A 487 -11.07 -9.85 9.70
CA GLY A 487 -10.88 -9.31 11.04
C GLY A 487 -11.78 -10.02 12.07
N MET A 488 -13.04 -10.30 11.72
CA MET A 488 -13.94 -11.07 12.59
C MET A 488 -13.43 -12.49 12.80
N GLU A 489 -12.79 -13.09 11.80
CA GLU A 489 -12.10 -14.38 11.92
C GLU A 489 -10.97 -14.34 12.97
N VAL A 490 -10.20 -13.25 13.02
CA VAL A 490 -9.16 -13.04 14.04
C VAL A 490 -9.78 -13.02 15.43
N VAL A 491 -10.84 -12.23 15.64
CA VAL A 491 -11.56 -12.17 16.93
C VAL A 491 -12.12 -13.54 17.30
N ARG A 492 -12.73 -14.25 16.35
CA ARG A 492 -13.30 -15.58 16.58
C ARG A 492 -12.22 -16.58 17.01
N ARG A 493 -11.06 -16.57 16.36
CA ARG A 493 -9.93 -17.44 16.71
C ARG A 493 -9.39 -17.11 18.11
N GLU A 494 -9.35 -15.82 18.45
CA GLU A 494 -8.91 -15.36 19.76
C GLU A 494 -9.90 -15.73 20.88
N TYR A 495 -11.19 -15.60 20.60
CA TYR A 495 -12.27 -16.06 21.49
C TYR A 495 -12.17 -17.55 21.80
N PHE A 496 -11.84 -18.40 20.83
CA PHE A 496 -11.65 -19.84 21.09
C PHE A 496 -10.51 -20.16 22.05
N GLN A 497 -9.49 -19.31 22.09
CA GLN A 497 -8.32 -19.45 22.96
C GLN A 497 -8.56 -18.80 24.34
N GLN A 498 -9.53 -17.89 24.44
CA GLN A 498 -9.86 -17.13 25.66
C GLN A 498 -11.37 -17.13 25.93
N LYS A 499 -11.95 -18.33 26.06
CA LYS A 499 -13.40 -18.52 26.19
C LYS A 499 -14.02 -17.82 27.40
N ASP A 500 -13.23 -17.55 28.44
CA ASP A 500 -13.69 -16.89 29.66
C ASP A 500 -13.76 -15.36 29.54
N SER A 501 -13.37 -14.79 28.39
CA SER A 501 -13.42 -13.34 28.17
C SER A 501 -14.85 -12.84 27.89
N ALA A 502 -15.43 -12.14 28.86
CA ALA A 502 -16.74 -11.51 28.72
C ALA A 502 -16.77 -10.47 27.58
N VAL A 503 -15.68 -9.73 27.38
CA VAL A 503 -15.58 -8.69 26.34
C VAL A 503 -15.66 -9.32 24.94
N LEU A 504 -14.88 -10.37 24.69
CA LEU A 504 -14.91 -11.09 23.41
C LEU A 504 -16.27 -11.75 23.16
N THR A 505 -16.88 -12.32 24.20
CA THR A 505 -18.21 -12.95 24.12
C THR A 505 -19.28 -11.92 23.72
N ASN A 506 -19.29 -10.77 24.38
CA ASN A 506 -20.22 -9.69 24.10
C ASN A 506 -20.00 -9.09 22.71
N PHE A 507 -18.75 -8.95 22.29
CA PHE A 507 -18.43 -8.45 20.95
C PHE A 507 -18.95 -9.42 19.87
N MET A 508 -18.68 -10.71 19.99
CA MET A 508 -19.11 -11.72 19.02
C MET A 508 -20.64 -11.80 18.91
N SER A 509 -21.35 -11.75 20.05
CA SER A 509 -22.81 -11.82 20.06
C SER A 509 -23.48 -10.57 19.49
N SER A 510 -22.92 -9.39 19.75
CA SER A 510 -23.49 -8.12 19.32
C SER A 510 -23.18 -7.79 17.86
N ASN A 511 -22.02 -8.21 17.35
CA ASN A 511 -21.50 -7.77 16.05
C ASN A 511 -21.53 -8.86 14.97
N GLY A 512 -21.66 -10.14 15.32
CA GLY A 512 -21.72 -11.23 14.35
C GLY A 512 -22.89 -11.09 13.37
N SER A 513 -24.10 -10.86 13.88
CA SER A 513 -25.29 -10.66 13.05
C SER A 513 -25.22 -9.38 12.20
N LEU A 514 -24.51 -8.36 12.69
CA LEU A 514 -24.31 -7.11 11.97
C LEU A 514 -23.39 -7.31 10.77
N LEU A 515 -22.32 -8.09 10.94
CA LEU A 515 -21.45 -8.49 9.84
C LEU A 515 -22.20 -9.35 8.81
N ASP A 516 -22.95 -10.35 9.27
CA ASP A 516 -23.76 -11.21 8.37
C ASP A 516 -24.73 -10.38 7.52
N SER A 517 -25.36 -9.36 8.10
CA SER A 517 -26.20 -8.42 7.38
C SER A 517 -25.42 -7.66 6.32
N VAL A 518 -24.24 -7.12 6.64
CA VAL A 518 -23.43 -6.35 5.69
C VAL A 518 -22.90 -7.24 4.55
N VAL A 519 -22.47 -8.47 4.85
CA VAL A 519 -22.05 -9.45 3.84
C VAL A 519 -23.22 -9.79 2.91
N LYS A 520 -24.42 -9.97 3.46
CA LYS A 520 -25.63 -10.19 2.66
C LYS A 520 -25.95 -8.99 1.77
N ASP A 521 -25.95 -7.78 2.34
CA ASP A 521 -26.22 -6.54 1.61
C ASP A 521 -25.18 -6.32 0.50
N SER A 522 -23.91 -6.66 0.74
CA SER A 522 -22.84 -6.63 -0.28
C SER A 522 -23.14 -7.55 -1.45
N LYS A 523 -23.55 -8.80 -1.19
CA LYS A 523 -23.94 -9.74 -2.25
C LYS A 523 -25.16 -9.26 -3.01
N THR A 524 -26.15 -8.69 -2.31
CA THR A 524 -27.32 -8.09 -2.96
C THR A 524 -26.93 -6.91 -3.83
N ALA A 525 -26.07 -6.01 -3.36
CA ALA A 525 -25.58 -4.86 -4.14
C ALA A 525 -24.87 -5.31 -5.43
N GLU A 526 -24.00 -6.33 -5.33
CA GLU A 526 -23.30 -6.91 -6.48
C GLU A 526 -24.26 -7.51 -7.52
N VAL A 527 -25.24 -8.30 -7.07
CA VAL A 527 -26.25 -8.91 -7.95
C VAL A 527 -27.14 -7.85 -8.61
N GLU A 528 -27.64 -6.89 -7.85
CA GLU A 528 -28.52 -5.84 -8.39
C GLU A 528 -27.77 -4.95 -9.39
N MET A 529 -26.52 -4.58 -9.09
CA MET A 529 -25.72 -3.76 -10.00
C MET A 529 -25.34 -4.53 -11.27
N SER A 530 -24.95 -5.80 -11.15
CA SER A 530 -24.69 -6.68 -12.30
C SER A 530 -25.95 -6.86 -13.16
N SER A 531 -27.12 -6.99 -12.52
CA SER A 531 -28.39 -7.07 -13.23
C SER A 531 -28.69 -5.81 -14.03
N VAL A 532 -28.41 -4.62 -13.49
CA VAL A 532 -28.58 -3.35 -14.22
C VAL A 532 -27.63 -3.25 -15.41
N LEU A 533 -26.35 -3.64 -15.23
CA LEU A 533 -25.37 -3.69 -16.30
C LEU A 533 -25.81 -4.61 -17.45
N CYS A 534 -26.31 -5.81 -17.12
CA CYS A 534 -26.80 -6.76 -18.11
C CYS A 534 -28.11 -6.31 -18.80
N GLU A 535 -29.09 -5.78 -18.04
CA GLU A 535 -30.42 -5.46 -18.59
C GLU A 535 -30.44 -4.14 -19.37
N ILE A 536 -29.61 -3.16 -19.00
CA ILE A 536 -29.71 -1.79 -19.52
C ILE A 536 -28.45 -1.36 -20.26
N ILE A 537 -27.28 -1.83 -19.86
CA ILE A 537 -26.00 -1.30 -20.35
C ILE A 537 -25.45 -2.12 -21.52
N SER A 538 -25.74 -3.44 -21.56
CA SER A 538 -25.30 -4.38 -22.59
C SER A 538 -23.88 -4.07 -23.08
N GLU A 539 -22.93 -4.04 -22.14
CA GLU A 539 -21.53 -4.26 -22.43
C GLU A 539 -21.32 -5.77 -22.53
N GLN A 540 -21.71 -6.35 -23.67
CA GLN A 540 -21.07 -7.61 -24.05
C GLN A 540 -19.61 -7.28 -24.35
N GLN A 541 -18.72 -7.76 -23.47
CA GLN A 541 -17.28 -7.87 -23.71
C GLN A 541 -17.01 -8.60 -25.03
#